data_AF-A0A920MC28-F1
#
_entry.id   AF-A0A920MC28-F1
#
_cell.length_a   1.000
_cell.length_b   1.000
_cell.length_c   1.000
_cell.angle_alpha   90.00
_cell.angle_beta   90.00
_cell.angle_gamma   90.00
#
_symmetry.space_group_name_H-M   'P 1'
#
loop_
_entity.id
_entity.type
_entity.pdbx_description
1 polymer ?
#
loop_
_entity_poly.entity_id
_entity_poly.type
_entity_poly.pdbx_seq_one_letter_code
_entity_poly.pdbx_strand_id
1 'polypeptide(L)'
;MSVMEWNRLRAPQLRALAQEDCLVILPVGSTEQHGPHLPVQVDALLATEVSLGAASRFNPPGKAIVAPRFGAGLRNIIWISEGRSPWIIQPIMP
;
A
#
# COMPACT_ATOMS: atom_id res chain seq x y z
N MET A 1 -10.77 9.65 15.34
CA MET A 1 -11.04 8.22 15.61
C MET A 1 -9.73 7.45 15.45
N SER A 2 -9.49 6.43 16.28
CA SER A 2 -8.29 5.59 16.21
C SER A 2 -8.39 4.63 15.03
N VAL A 3 -7.42 4.65 14.11
CA VAL A 3 -7.34 3.70 12.99
C VAL A 3 -6.91 2.34 13.52
N MET A 4 -7.62 1.27 13.14
CA MET A 4 -7.30 -0.09 13.55
C MET A 4 -6.40 -0.75 12.51
N GLU A 5 -5.14 -0.99 12.89
CA GLU A 5 -4.17 -1.73 12.08
C GLU A 5 -4.25 -3.22 12.42
N TRP A 6 -4.41 -4.07 11.41
CA TRP A 6 -4.46 -5.53 11.55
C TRP A 6 -3.27 -6.08 12.34
N ASN A 7 -2.06 -5.55 12.08
CA ASN A 7 -0.82 -5.96 12.73
C ASN A 7 -0.76 -5.70 14.24
N ARG A 8 -1.69 -4.90 14.77
CA ARG A 8 -1.82 -4.60 16.20
C ARG A 8 -2.92 -5.39 16.89
N LEU A 9 -3.61 -6.27 16.16
CA LEU A 9 -4.73 -7.07 16.66
C LEU A 9 -4.31 -8.52 16.89
N ARG A 10 -4.87 -9.11 17.95
CA ARG A 10 -4.75 -10.53 18.26
C ARG A 10 -5.85 -11.32 17.55
N ALA A 11 -5.62 -12.62 17.35
CA ALA A 11 -6.58 -13.51 16.69
C ALA A 11 -8.04 -13.42 17.24
N PRO A 12 -8.29 -13.33 18.57
CA PRO A 12 -9.66 -13.16 19.08
C PRO A 12 -10.31 -11.83 18.66
N GLN A 13 -9.53 -10.75 18.56
CA GLN A 13 -10.03 -9.43 18.14
C GLN A 13 -10.41 -9.46 16.65
N LEU A 14 -9.59 -10.10 15.81
CA LEU A 14 -9.90 -10.29 14.39
C LEU A 14 -11.16 -11.14 14.19
N ARG A 15 -11.35 -12.20 14.99
CA ARG A 15 -12.59 -13.01 14.94
C ARG A 15 -13.83 -12.17 15.30
N ALA A 16 -13.74 -11.33 16.33
CA ALA A 16 -14.85 -10.45 16.70
C ALA A 16 -15.19 -9.47 15.57
N LEU A 17 -14.18 -8.83 14.97
CA LEU A 17 -14.38 -7.91 13.84
C LEU A 17 -14.98 -8.62 12.61
N ALA A 18 -14.60 -9.87 12.35
CA ALA A 18 -15.19 -10.66 11.26
C ALA A 18 -16.69 -10.96 11.49
N GLN A 19 -17.15 -11.08 12.74
CA GLN A 19 -18.59 -11.23 13.06
C GLN A 19 -19.35 -9.90 12.91
N GLU A 20 -18.66 -8.77 12.95
CA GLU A 20 -19.22 -7.42 12.79
C GLU A 20 -19.20 -6.93 11.33
N ASP A 21 -18.92 -7.81 10.35
CA ASP A 21 -18.78 -7.47 8.93
C ASP A 21 -17.81 -6.31 8.67
N CYS A 22 -16.69 -6.31 9.39
CA CYS A 22 -15.68 -5.26 9.32
C CYS A 22 -15.01 -5.22 7.94
N LEU A 23 -14.95 -4.03 7.33
CA LEU A 23 -14.22 -3.78 6.08
C LEU A 23 -12.72 -3.94 6.29
N VAL A 24 -12.06 -4.68 5.40
CA VAL A 24 -10.60 -4.80 5.35
C VAL A 24 -10.05 -4.06 4.14
N ILE A 25 -9.12 -3.14 4.37
CA ILE A 25 -8.37 -2.45 3.31
C ILE A 25 -7.00 -3.10 3.23
N LEU A 26 -6.63 -3.60 2.05
CA LEU A 26 -5.30 -4.14 1.77
C LEU A 26 -4.48 -3.11 0.98
N PRO A 27 -3.45 -2.48 1.59
CA PRO A 27 -2.53 -1.63 0.86
C PRO A 27 -1.67 -2.49 -0.08
N VAL A 28 -1.73 -2.21 -1.39
CA VAL A 28 -0.93 -2.88 -2.41
C VAL A 28 -0.08 -1.84 -3.13
N GLY A 29 1.21 -2.11 -3.22
CA GLY A 29 2.16 -1.32 -4.00
C GLY A 29 3.31 -2.18 -4.50
N SER A 30 4.30 -1.52 -5.10
CA SER A 30 5.47 -2.16 -5.68
C SER A 30 6.74 -1.82 -4.91
N THR A 31 7.79 -2.60 -5.16
CA THR A 31 9.17 -2.22 -4.87
C THR A 31 9.84 -1.94 -6.21
N GLU A 32 9.87 -0.67 -6.61
CA GLU A 32 10.18 -0.22 -7.97
C GLU A 32 10.98 1.09 -7.98
N GLN A 33 11.79 1.33 -9.01
CA GLN A 33 12.54 2.57 -9.13
C GLN A 33 11.63 3.78 -9.43
N HIS A 34 11.89 4.89 -8.76
CA HIS A 34 11.21 6.17 -9.01
C HIS A 34 12.24 7.29 -9.31
N GLY A 35 13.29 6.95 -10.06
CA GLY A 35 14.44 7.82 -10.31
C GLY A 35 15.28 8.07 -9.04
N PRO A 36 16.23 9.03 -9.07
CA PRO A 36 17.15 9.27 -7.94
C PRO A 36 16.53 10.00 -6.74
N HIS A 37 15.26 10.44 -6.85
CA HIS A 37 14.64 11.35 -5.89
C HIS A 37 13.68 10.67 -4.92
N LEU A 38 13.16 9.49 -5.26
CA LEU A 38 12.15 8.79 -4.47
C LEU A 38 12.62 7.39 -4.08
N PRO A 39 12.33 6.93 -2.85
CA PRO A 39 12.63 5.58 -2.42
C PRO A 39 11.89 4.54 -3.25
N VAL A 40 12.49 3.35 -3.38
CA VAL A 40 11.87 2.24 -4.14
C VAL A 40 10.58 1.69 -3.54
N GLN A 41 10.22 2.12 -2.33
CA GLN A 41 9.04 1.67 -1.60
C GLN A 41 7.86 2.66 -1.69
N VAL A 42 8.00 3.77 -2.42
CA VAL A 42 7.06 4.90 -2.32
C VAL A 42 5.63 4.48 -2.65
N ASP A 43 5.43 3.57 -3.61
CA ASP A 43 4.12 3.00 -3.93
C ASP A 43 3.45 2.36 -2.70
N ALA A 44 4.15 1.44 -2.05
CA ALA A 44 3.63 0.73 -0.88
C ALA A 44 3.44 1.67 0.33
N LEU A 45 4.30 2.69 0.45
CA LEU A 45 4.19 3.71 1.49
C LEU A 45 2.94 4.57 1.28
N LEU A 46 2.75 5.13 0.09
CA LEU A 46 1.59 5.96 -0.24
C LEU A 46 0.29 5.16 -0.15
N ALA A 47 0.26 3.93 -0.65
CA ALA A 47 -0.90 3.05 -0.53
C ALA A 47 -1.28 2.82 0.94
N THR A 48 -0.30 2.67 1.83
CA THR A 48 -0.52 2.50 3.27
C THR A 48 -1.13 3.75 3.88
N GLU A 49 -0.55 4.93 3.63
CA GLU A 49 -1.03 6.20 4.20
C GLU A 49 -2.43 6.56 3.70
N VAL A 50 -2.72 6.35 2.42
CA VAL A 50 -4.07 6.54 1.85
C VAL A 50 -5.06 5.58 2.51
N SER A 51 -4.68 4.31 2.71
CA SER A 51 -5.54 3.31 3.36
C SER A 51 -5.85 3.67 4.81
N LEU A 52 -4.86 4.11 5.58
CA LEU A 52 -5.05 4.61 6.96
C LEU A 52 -5.96 5.84 6.97
N GLY A 53 -5.72 6.78 6.05
CA GLY A 53 -6.54 7.97 5.87
C GLY A 53 -7.99 7.66 5.51
N ALA A 54 -8.23 6.68 4.62
CA ALA A 54 -9.56 6.22 4.25
C ALA A 54 -10.26 5.51 5.42
N ALA A 55 -9.57 4.60 6.11
CA ALA A 55 -10.10 3.91 7.29
C ALA A 55 -10.52 4.89 8.40
N SER A 56 -9.74 5.97 8.61
CA SER A 56 -10.06 6.99 9.62
C SER A 56 -11.34 7.80 9.34
N ARG A 57 -11.77 7.83 8.06
CA ARG A 57 -12.94 8.57 7.56
C ARG A 57 -14.12 7.67 7.20
N PHE A 58 -13.94 6.36 7.26
CA PHE A 58 -14.99 5.39 6.96
C PHE A 58 -16.11 5.49 8.01
N ASN A 59 -17.33 5.78 7.54
CA ASN A 59 -18.50 6.00 8.39
C ASN A 59 -19.86 5.47 7.84
N PRO A 60 -19.99 4.16 7.53
CA PRO A 60 -21.27 3.41 7.51
C PRO A 60 -21.22 2.20 8.48
N PRO A 61 -22.29 1.40 8.76
CA PRO A 61 -22.54 0.83 10.11
C PRO A 61 -21.48 -0.14 10.70
N GLY A 62 -20.36 -0.40 10.02
CA GLY A 62 -19.24 -1.19 10.50
C GLY A 62 -17.94 -0.39 10.74
N LYS A 63 -16.87 -1.15 10.96
CA LYS A 63 -15.50 -0.65 11.18
C LYS A 63 -14.66 -0.92 9.93
N ALA A 64 -13.56 -0.18 9.78
CA ALA A 64 -12.52 -0.48 8.80
C ALA A 64 -11.20 -0.78 9.49
N ILE A 65 -10.50 -1.81 9.01
CA ILE A 65 -9.13 -2.14 9.42
C ILE A 65 -8.18 -2.18 8.23
N VAL A 66 -6.92 -1.84 8.46
CA VAL A 66 -5.87 -1.87 7.42
C VAL A 66 -4.99 -3.10 7.63
N ALA A 67 -4.95 -3.97 6.63
CA ALA A 67 -4.10 -5.16 6.58
C ALA A 67 -2.61 -4.79 6.40
N PRO A 68 -1.66 -5.69 6.74
CA PRO A 68 -0.25 -5.47 6.40
C PRO A 68 -0.06 -5.17 4.91
N ARG A 69 0.79 -4.17 4.61
CA ARG A 69 1.09 -3.76 3.23
C ARG A 69 1.66 -4.93 2.42
N PHE A 70 1.23 -5.04 1.17
CA PHE A 70 1.83 -5.91 0.18
C PHE A 70 2.69 -5.08 -0.78
N GLY A 71 4.03 -5.18 -0.65
CA GLY A 71 4.98 -4.38 -1.43
C GLY A 71 5.57 -5.09 -2.66
N ALA A 72 5.02 -6.25 -3.05
CA ALA A 72 5.51 -7.07 -4.14
C ALA A 72 4.51 -7.09 -5.32
N GLY A 73 3.97 -5.93 -5.67
CA GLY A 73 3.13 -5.74 -6.84
C GLY A 73 3.84 -6.06 -8.17
N LEU A 74 3.03 -6.24 -9.22
CA LEU A 74 3.50 -6.33 -10.60
C LEU A 74 4.14 -5.01 -11.01
N ARG A 75 5.28 -5.11 -11.68
CA ARG A 75 6.07 -3.98 -12.20
C ARG A 75 6.75 -4.40 -13.50
N ASN A 76 6.95 -3.45 -14.40
CA ASN A 76 7.72 -3.71 -15.61
C ASN A 76 9.19 -3.88 -15.20
N ILE A 77 9.82 -4.96 -15.66
CA ILE A 77 11.17 -5.31 -15.22
C ILE A 77 12.16 -4.25 -15.72
N ILE A 78 12.78 -3.51 -14.80
CA ILE A 78 13.99 -2.72 -15.07
C ILE A 78 14.91 -2.92 -13.87
N TRP A 79 15.50 -4.10 -13.76
CA TRP A 79 16.56 -4.37 -12.80
C TRP A 79 17.92 -4.07 -13.44
N ILE A 80 18.62 -3.08 -12.87
CA ILE A 80 20.07 -2.80 -12.84
C ILE A 80 20.91 -3.65 -13.81
N SER A 81 20.72 -3.43 -15.10
CA SER A 81 21.48 -3.97 -16.22
C SER A 81 20.68 -3.46 -17.42
N GLU A 82 20.88 -2.22 -17.83
CA GLU A 82 21.91 -1.93 -18.82
C GLU A 82 22.48 -0.54 -18.57
N GLY A 83 23.78 -0.39 -18.80
CA GLY A 83 24.50 0.90 -18.76
C GLY A 83 24.05 1.88 -19.84
N ARG A 84 22.77 2.28 -19.84
CA ARG A 84 22.24 3.36 -20.67
C ARG A 84 21.33 4.28 -19.86
N SER A 85 22.01 5.33 -19.39
CA SER A 85 21.53 6.65 -18.99
C SER A 85 20.73 6.78 -17.68
N PRO A 86 21.22 7.57 -16.70
CA PRO A 86 20.55 7.82 -15.43
C PRO A 86 19.30 8.73 -15.51
N TRP A 87 18.78 9.01 -16.73
CA TRP A 87 17.75 10.03 -16.96
C TRP A 87 16.60 9.61 -17.88
N ILE A 88 16.41 8.32 -18.18
CA ILE A 88 15.30 7.92 -19.06
C ILE A 88 13.99 7.82 -18.26
N ILE A 89 13.36 8.99 -18.07
CA ILE A 89 11.93 9.11 -18.32
C ILE A 89 11.77 8.70 -19.79
N GLN A 90 11.21 7.52 -20.07
CA GLN A 90 10.80 7.23 -21.44
C GLN A 90 9.78 8.31 -21.79
N PRO A 91 10.03 9.16 -22.80
CA PRO A 91 8.99 10.02 -23.30
C PRO A 91 7.88 9.11 -23.80
N ILE A 92 6.63 9.43 -23.44
CA ILE A 92 5.51 9.12 -24.32
C ILE A 92 5.88 9.83 -25.64
N MET A 93 6.47 9.08 -26.56
CA MET A 93 6.73 9.50 -27.94
C MET A 93 5.37 9.70 -28.65
N PRO A 94 5.33 10.55 -29.70
CA PRO A 94 4.22 11.46 -30.01
C PRO A 94 2.86 10.81 -30.27
#